data_AF-A0A194X5V1-F1
#
_entry.id   AF-A0A194X5V1-F1
#
_cell.length_a   1.000
_cell.length_b   1.000
_cell.length_c   1.000
_cell.angle_alpha   90.00
_cell.angle_beta   90.00
_cell.angle_gamma   90.00
#
_symmetry.space_group_name_H-M   'P 1'
#
loop_
_entity.id
_entity.type
_entity.pdbx_description
1 polymer ?
#
loop_
_entity_poly.entity_id
_entity_poly.type
_entity_poly.pdbx_seq_one_letter_code
_entity_poly.pdbx_strand_id
1 'polypeptide(L)'
;MRLSHLLTLVLQCQLIYVSALITLESIRDLTRLTDDMRARIEGSGKVSIVPGQRVLGGGEDGDEIEDVVAAALKVLCSELLRELEKPLIEPLNAEVLVDVGEQDLRCRVIRRGYHGFLEATVKFLHEVQERELRWQWDHESMVFEGVGWLQGLWASRKTNIQDRSFIEQQMMLYSETGCFGKSQEVLRSGVEVVEYLNDLLDSFP
;
A
#
# COMPACT_ATOMS: atom_id res chain seq x y z
N MET A 1 49.64 18.64 7.92
CA MET A 1 48.28 18.87 8.46
C MET A 1 47.21 18.84 7.35
N ARG A 2 47.18 17.81 6.49
CA ARG A 2 46.14 17.66 5.44
C ARG A 2 45.46 16.29 5.41
N LEU A 3 45.96 15.31 6.17
CA LEU A 3 45.33 13.99 6.30
C LEU A 3 44.15 13.98 7.29
N SER A 4 44.16 14.86 8.29
CA SER A 4 43.13 14.93 9.34
C SER A 4 41.79 15.46 8.84
N HIS A 5 41.79 16.34 7.82
CA HIS A 5 40.57 16.90 7.23
C HIS A 5 39.92 15.97 6.19
N LEU A 6 40.71 15.12 5.52
CA LEU A 6 40.18 14.09 4.61
C LEU A 6 39.53 12.94 5.40
N LEU A 7 40.07 12.58 6.56
CA LEU A 7 39.47 11.55 7.44
C LEU A 7 38.16 12.02 8.10
N THR A 8 37.99 13.32 8.36
CA THR A 8 36.73 13.86 8.90
C THR A 8 35.64 13.97 7.84
N LEU A 9 36.00 14.23 6.58
CA LEU A 9 35.03 14.23 5.46
C LEU A 9 34.59 12.83 5.05
N VAL A 10 35.46 11.82 5.15
CA VAL A 10 35.08 10.42 4.88
C VAL A 10 34.22 9.84 6.02
N LEU A 11 34.35 10.32 7.26
CA LEU A 11 33.48 9.90 8.37
C LEU A 11 32.07 10.53 8.34
N GLN A 12 31.85 11.63 7.62
CA GLN A 12 30.52 12.22 7.43
C GLN A 12 29.74 11.59 6.25
N CYS A 13 30.34 10.64 5.53
CA CYS A 13 29.78 10.06 4.30
C CYS A 13 29.37 8.59 4.44
N GLN A 14 29.20 8.07 5.64
CA GLN A 14 28.75 6.69 5.88
C GLN A 14 27.76 6.68 7.04
N LEU A 15 26.60 6.08 6.79
CA LEU A 15 25.45 5.90 7.70
C LEU A 15 24.40 7.01 7.67
N ILE A 16 23.91 7.37 6.47
CA ILE A 16 22.46 7.56 6.37
C ILE A 16 21.86 6.15 6.46
N TYR A 17 21.67 5.64 7.69
CA TYR A 17 20.74 4.55 7.91
C TYR A 17 19.38 5.13 7.59
N VAL A 18 18.92 4.89 6.37
CA VAL A 18 17.54 5.20 6.05
C VAL A 18 16.70 4.12 6.69
N SER A 19 16.15 4.42 7.86
CA SER A 19 15.08 3.63 8.47
C SER A 19 13.87 3.64 7.53
N ALA A 20 13.15 2.53 7.45
CA ALA A 20 11.83 2.56 6.84
C ALA A 20 10.92 3.54 7.60
N LEU A 21 10.24 4.42 6.87
CA LEU A 21 9.25 5.35 7.43
C LEU A 21 7.96 4.61 7.82
N ILE A 22 7.63 3.58 7.03
CA ILE A 22 6.51 2.72 7.32
C ILE A 22 6.92 1.70 8.40
N THR A 23 6.00 1.45 9.32
CA THR A 23 6.21 0.52 10.44
C THR A 23 5.29 -0.69 10.32
N LEU A 24 5.50 -1.71 11.15
CA LEU A 24 4.56 -2.84 11.25
C LEU A 24 3.16 -2.38 11.68
N GLU A 25 3.06 -1.31 12.47
CA GLU A 25 1.79 -0.69 12.83
C GLU A 25 1.14 0.00 11.63
N SER A 26 1.92 0.75 10.84
CA SER A 26 1.47 1.34 9.57
C SER A 26 0.85 0.27 8.66
N ILE A 27 1.52 -0.88 8.50
CA ILE A 27 1.01 -1.99 7.69
C ILE A 27 -0.32 -2.53 8.22
N ARG A 28 -0.43 -2.73 9.54
CA ARG A 28 -1.67 -3.22 10.17
C ARG A 28 -2.82 -2.23 9.97
N ASP A 29 -2.54 -0.94 10.14
CA ASP A 29 -3.57 0.10 10.06
C ASP A 29 -4.00 0.33 8.60
N LEU A 30 -3.05 0.33 7.66
CA LEU A 30 -3.35 0.33 6.22
C LEU A 30 -4.13 -0.91 5.78
N THR A 31 -3.85 -2.08 6.36
CA THR A 31 -4.64 -3.31 6.09
C THR A 31 -6.11 -3.10 6.45
N ARG A 32 -6.37 -2.62 7.66
CA ARG A 32 -7.74 -2.35 8.14
C ARG A 32 -8.44 -1.30 7.29
N LEU A 33 -7.74 -0.21 6.99
CA LEU A 33 -8.28 0.85 6.13
C LEU A 33 -8.64 0.32 4.75
N THR A 34 -7.78 -0.50 4.16
CA THR A 34 -8.01 -1.10 2.84
C THR A 34 -9.25 -2.00 2.85
N ASP A 35 -9.42 -2.83 3.90
CA ASP A 35 -10.63 -3.64 4.09
C ASP A 35 -11.89 -2.79 4.28
N ASP A 36 -11.82 -1.70 5.05
CA ASP A 36 -12.94 -0.78 5.24
C ASP A 36 -13.34 -0.08 3.93
N MET A 37 -12.36 0.35 3.13
CA MET A 37 -12.60 0.97 1.83
C MET A 37 -13.20 -0.03 0.84
N ARG A 38 -12.71 -1.27 0.83
CA ARG A 38 -13.29 -2.38 0.06
C ARG A 38 -14.74 -2.61 0.44
N ALA A 39 -15.05 -2.71 1.73
CA ALA A 39 -16.40 -2.95 2.22
C ALA A 39 -17.38 -1.82 1.82
N ARG A 40 -16.91 -0.58 1.72
CA ARG A 40 -17.71 0.55 1.21
C ARG A 40 -18.08 0.38 -0.27
N ILE A 41 -17.10 -0.01 -1.10
CA ILE A 41 -17.32 -0.30 -2.53
C ILE A 41 -18.25 -1.50 -2.71
N GLU A 42 -18.10 -2.55 -1.89
CA GLU A 42 -18.99 -3.72 -1.91
C GLU A 42 -20.44 -3.33 -1.52
N GLY A 43 -20.58 -2.44 -0.53
CA GLY A 43 -21.86 -2.01 0.00
C GLY A 43 -22.65 -1.10 -0.94
N SER A 44 -21.99 -0.31 -1.77
CA SER A 44 -22.65 0.57 -2.75
C SER A 44 -23.25 -0.17 -3.95
N GLY A 45 -22.93 -1.47 -4.15
CA GLY A 45 -23.44 -2.27 -5.28
C GLY A 45 -24.33 -3.47 -4.89
N LYS A 46 -24.82 -3.56 -3.65
CA LYS A 46 -25.69 -4.66 -3.19
C LYS A 46 -27.15 -4.20 -3.02
N VAL A 47 -27.94 -4.31 -4.09
CA VAL A 47 -29.41 -4.32 -3.99
C VAL A 47 -29.86 -5.60 -3.30
N SER A 48 -30.58 -5.47 -2.18
CA SER A 48 -31.28 -6.59 -1.54
C SER A 48 -32.34 -7.15 -2.49
N ILE A 49 -32.11 -8.35 -3.03
CA ILE A 49 -33.16 -9.14 -3.67
C ILE A 49 -34.03 -9.73 -2.55
N VAL A 50 -35.00 -8.97 -2.07
CA VAL A 50 -36.10 -9.53 -1.27
C VAL A 50 -37.01 -10.29 -2.25
N PRO A 51 -37.21 -11.62 -2.10
CA PRO A 51 -38.07 -12.37 -3.01
C PRO A 51 -39.52 -11.94 -2.79
N GLY A 52 -40.07 -11.16 -3.73
CA GLY A 52 -41.50 -10.83 -3.74
C GLY A 52 -41.86 -9.35 -3.83
N GLN A 53 -40.90 -8.42 -3.80
CA GLN A 53 -41.20 -6.99 -3.96
C GLN A 53 -40.52 -6.45 -5.22
N ARG A 54 -41.30 -6.32 -6.31
CA ARG A 54 -40.92 -5.49 -7.47
C ARG A 54 -40.95 -4.03 -7.03
N VAL A 55 -39.88 -3.57 -6.41
CA VAL A 55 -39.55 -2.15 -6.35
C VAL A 55 -38.99 -1.80 -7.73
N LEU A 56 -39.62 -0.82 -8.39
CA LEU A 56 -39.10 -0.21 -9.60
C LEU A 56 -37.64 0.18 -9.35
N GLY A 57 -36.72 -0.39 -10.15
CA GLY A 57 -35.30 -0.11 -10.03
C GLY A 57 -35.06 1.39 -10.06
N GLY A 58 -34.58 1.94 -8.95
CA GLY A 58 -33.73 3.11 -9.02
C GLY A 58 -32.48 2.65 -9.75
N GLY A 59 -32.22 3.20 -10.92
CA GLY A 59 -30.94 3.01 -11.58
C GLY A 59 -29.87 3.46 -10.61
N GLU A 60 -28.93 2.58 -10.29
CA GLU A 60 -27.63 3.03 -9.82
C GLU A 60 -27.13 3.97 -10.91
N ASP A 61 -26.99 5.26 -10.59
CA ASP A 61 -26.36 6.19 -11.51
C ASP A 61 -24.88 5.82 -11.54
N GLY A 62 -24.31 5.62 -12.73
CA GLY A 62 -22.90 5.23 -12.86
C GLY A 62 -21.98 6.22 -12.14
N ASP A 63 -22.40 7.48 -12.15
CA ASP A 63 -21.75 8.62 -11.49
C ASP A 63 -21.72 8.47 -9.96
N GLU A 64 -22.81 7.98 -9.32
CA GLU A 64 -22.85 7.77 -7.86
C GLU A 64 -21.89 6.66 -7.42
N ILE A 65 -21.75 5.59 -8.22
CA ILE A 65 -20.82 4.50 -7.94
C ILE A 65 -19.38 4.96 -8.18
N GLU A 66 -19.14 5.75 -9.23
CA GLU A 66 -17.83 6.34 -9.52
C GLU A 66 -17.33 7.16 -8.33
N ASP A 67 -18.19 8.04 -7.80
CA ASP A 67 -17.87 8.87 -6.64
C ASP A 67 -17.46 8.06 -5.41
N VAL A 68 -18.15 6.94 -5.13
CA VAL A 68 -17.83 6.06 -4.00
C VAL A 68 -16.46 5.39 -4.20
N VAL A 69 -16.19 4.86 -5.40
CA VAL A 69 -14.92 4.19 -5.70
C VAL A 69 -13.76 5.20 -5.70
N ALA A 70 -13.95 6.36 -6.32
CA ALA A 70 -12.97 7.44 -6.34
C ALA A 70 -12.67 7.97 -4.93
N ALA A 71 -13.70 8.15 -4.09
CA ALA A 71 -13.52 8.56 -2.71
C ALA A 71 -12.72 7.52 -1.89
N ALA A 72 -13.01 6.23 -2.08
CA ALA A 72 -12.28 5.14 -1.43
C ALA A 72 -10.80 5.11 -1.84
N LEU A 73 -10.51 5.22 -3.15
CA LEU A 73 -9.14 5.34 -3.67
C LEU A 73 -8.43 6.56 -3.10
N LYS A 74 -9.08 7.73 -3.10
CA LYS A 74 -8.52 8.97 -2.57
C LYS A 74 -8.14 8.86 -1.10
N VAL A 75 -8.99 8.27 -0.27
CA VAL A 75 -8.69 8.04 1.15
C VAL A 75 -7.47 7.13 1.31
N LEU A 76 -7.44 6.01 0.59
CA LEU A 76 -6.32 5.06 0.67
C LEU A 76 -5.01 5.69 0.19
N CYS A 77 -5.01 6.40 -0.94
CA CYS A 77 -3.85 7.11 -1.46
C CYS A 77 -3.36 8.19 -0.50
N SER A 78 -4.27 8.94 0.13
CA SER A 78 -3.90 10.00 1.09
C SER A 78 -3.21 9.43 2.32
N GLU A 79 -3.73 8.34 2.89
CA GLU A 79 -3.11 7.69 4.06
C GLU A 79 -1.79 7.01 3.70
N LEU A 80 -1.70 6.39 2.52
CA LEU A 80 -0.44 5.82 2.03
C LEU A 80 0.63 6.92 1.85
N LEU A 81 0.28 8.03 1.21
CA LEU A 81 1.17 9.18 1.03
C LEU A 81 1.62 9.73 2.39
N ARG A 82 0.69 9.89 3.34
CA ARG A 82 1.01 10.35 4.69
C ARG A 82 2.05 9.46 5.39
N GLU A 83 1.94 8.14 5.23
CA GLU A 83 2.94 7.20 5.75
C GLU A 83 4.30 7.35 5.06
N LEU A 84 4.31 7.58 3.75
CA LEU A 84 5.53 7.82 2.96
C LEU A 84 6.22 9.16 3.28
N GLU A 85 5.47 10.15 3.76
CA GLU A 85 5.99 11.50 4.04
C GLU A 85 6.32 11.76 5.51
N LYS A 86 6.25 10.73 6.36
CA LYS A 86 6.64 10.86 7.78
C LYS A 86 8.09 11.38 7.89
N PRO A 87 8.38 12.27 8.85
CA PRO A 87 9.75 12.71 9.09
C PRO A 87 10.65 11.53 9.44
N LEU A 88 11.87 11.50 8.88
CA LEU A 88 12.91 10.56 9.29
C LEU A 88 13.29 10.87 10.75
N ILE A 89 12.78 10.08 11.69
CA ILE A 89 13.21 10.11 13.09
C ILE A 89 14.23 8.99 13.26
N GLU A 90 15.44 9.34 13.68
CA GLU A 90 16.50 8.37 13.97
C GLU A 90 16.03 7.38 15.07
N PRO A 91 16.07 6.07 14.82
CA PRO A 91 15.80 5.11 15.88
C PRO A 91 17.01 5.03 16.83
N LEU A 92 16.73 5.16 18.14
CA LEU A 92 17.65 4.78 19.21
C LEU A 92 17.83 3.26 19.18
N ASN A 93 19.06 2.82 18.92
CA ASN A 93 19.47 1.42 18.93
C ASN A 93 19.12 0.76 20.28
N ALA A 94 18.21 -0.21 20.25
CA ALA A 94 18.02 -1.15 21.34
C ALA A 94 18.30 -2.57 20.81
N GLU A 95 19.55 -3.00 20.91
CA GLU A 95 19.91 -4.40 20.77
C GLU A 95 19.32 -5.16 21.96
N VAL A 96 18.22 -5.86 21.73
CA VAL A 96 17.65 -6.82 22.68
C VAL A 96 18.03 -8.22 22.20
N LEU A 97 18.74 -8.97 23.04
CA LEU A 97 18.98 -10.40 22.85
C LEU A 97 17.62 -11.11 23.02
N VAL A 98 17.02 -11.55 21.91
CA VAL A 98 15.73 -12.26 21.89
C VAL A 98 15.97 -13.77 21.85
N ASP A 99 15.22 -14.53 22.65
CA ASP A 99 15.26 -15.99 22.67
C ASP A 99 14.78 -16.59 21.34
N VAL A 100 15.34 -17.74 20.94
CA VAL A 100 15.11 -18.37 19.62
C VAL A 100 13.62 -18.73 19.43
N GLY A 101 12.93 -19.17 20.49
CA GLY A 101 11.50 -19.48 20.46
C GLY A 101 10.61 -18.24 20.28
N GLU A 102 11.03 -17.10 20.82
CA GLU A 102 10.35 -15.81 20.66
C GLU A 102 10.57 -15.22 19.25
N GLN A 103 11.74 -15.44 18.66
CA GLN A 103 12.06 -15.01 17.31
C GLN A 103 11.18 -15.70 16.26
N ASP A 104 10.96 -17.02 16.37
CA ASP A 104 10.09 -17.76 15.44
C ASP A 104 8.62 -17.33 15.52
N LEU A 105 8.12 -17.05 16.72
CA LEU A 105 6.77 -16.49 16.90
C LEU A 105 6.67 -15.09 16.30
N ARG A 106 7.64 -14.22 16.56
CA ARG A 106 7.72 -12.88 15.99
C ARG A 106 7.70 -12.91 14.47
N CYS A 107 8.51 -13.76 13.84
CA CYS A 107 8.54 -13.86 12.39
C CYS A 107 7.26 -14.42 11.78
N ARG A 108 6.56 -15.34 12.45
CA ARG A 108 5.23 -15.78 12.01
C ARG A 108 4.21 -14.64 12.03
N VAL A 109 4.23 -13.80 13.06
CA VAL A 109 3.33 -12.63 13.17
C VAL A 109 3.65 -11.60 12.09
N ILE A 110 4.93 -11.27 11.89
CA ILE A 110 5.37 -10.29 10.88
C ILE A 110 4.99 -10.74 9.47
N ARG A 111 5.29 -12.00 9.10
CA ARG A 111 4.92 -12.55 7.79
C ARG A 111 3.40 -12.54 7.61
N ARG A 112 2.63 -12.98 8.60
CA ARG A 112 1.16 -12.94 8.55
C ARG A 112 0.64 -11.52 8.34
N GLY A 113 1.22 -10.53 9.00
CA GLY A 113 0.86 -9.11 8.81
C GLY A 113 1.13 -8.64 7.38
N TYR A 114 2.30 -8.98 6.83
CA TYR A 114 2.65 -8.68 5.44
C TYR A 114 1.70 -9.32 4.44
N HIS A 115 1.48 -10.63 4.54
CA HIS A 115 0.58 -11.35 3.63
C HIS A 115 -0.87 -10.90 3.76
N GLY A 116 -1.32 -10.60 4.99
CA GLY A 116 -2.66 -10.07 5.23
C GLY A 116 -2.86 -8.69 4.59
N PHE A 117 -1.84 -7.84 4.63
CA PHE A 117 -1.87 -6.56 3.92
C PHE A 117 -2.00 -6.74 2.41
N LEU A 118 -1.15 -7.59 1.81
CA LEU A 118 -1.22 -7.88 0.37
C LEU A 118 -2.58 -8.44 -0.04
N GLU A 119 -3.11 -9.38 0.74
CA GLU A 119 -4.43 -9.97 0.50
C GLU A 119 -5.53 -8.90 0.53
N ALA A 120 -5.51 -8.00 1.51
CA ALA A 120 -6.46 -6.89 1.59
C ALA A 120 -6.34 -5.96 0.37
N THR A 121 -5.11 -5.60 -0.03
CA THR A 121 -4.87 -4.78 -1.23
C THR A 121 -5.42 -5.44 -2.49
N VAL A 122 -5.11 -6.71 -2.74
CA VAL A 122 -5.60 -7.42 -3.93
C VAL A 122 -7.13 -7.51 -3.95
N LYS A 123 -7.77 -7.80 -2.81
CA LYS A 123 -9.24 -7.82 -2.74
C LYS A 123 -9.86 -6.45 -3.00
N PHE A 124 -9.25 -5.38 -2.50
CA PHE A 124 -9.69 -4.01 -2.78
C PHE A 124 -9.61 -3.70 -4.28
N LEU A 125 -8.46 -3.99 -4.91
CA LEU A 125 -8.27 -3.77 -6.35
C LEU A 125 -9.22 -4.61 -7.20
N HIS A 126 -9.53 -5.83 -6.77
CA HIS A 126 -10.51 -6.67 -7.43
C HIS A 126 -11.91 -6.04 -7.41
N GLU A 127 -12.34 -5.48 -6.28
CA GLU A 127 -13.63 -4.76 -6.23
C GLU A 127 -13.62 -3.52 -7.14
N VAL A 128 -12.52 -2.76 -7.20
CA VAL A 128 -12.39 -1.63 -8.13
C VAL A 128 -12.53 -2.11 -9.58
N GLN A 129 -11.82 -3.17 -9.95
CA GLN A 129 -11.85 -3.76 -11.29
C GLN A 129 -13.25 -4.27 -11.67
N GLU A 130 -13.96 -4.96 -10.76
CA GLU A 130 -15.32 -5.44 -11.03
C GLU A 130 -16.30 -4.28 -11.29
N ARG A 131 -16.09 -3.11 -10.67
CA ARG A 131 -16.89 -1.91 -10.98
C ARG A 131 -16.48 -1.29 -12.31
N GLU A 132 -15.19 -1.18 -12.58
CA GLU A 132 -14.68 -0.70 -13.87
C GLU A 132 -15.26 -1.51 -15.02
N LEU A 133 -15.14 -2.85 -14.98
CA LEU A 133 -15.69 -3.73 -16.02
C LEU A 133 -17.21 -3.60 -16.22
N ARG A 134 -17.95 -3.26 -15.15
CA ARG A 134 -19.40 -3.13 -15.18
C ARG A 134 -19.86 -1.79 -15.75
N TRP A 135 -19.18 -0.71 -15.38
CA TRP A 135 -19.58 0.66 -15.69
C TRP A 135 -18.79 1.29 -16.85
N GLN A 136 -17.66 0.67 -17.23
CA GLN A 136 -16.81 1.05 -18.36
C GLN A 136 -16.40 2.53 -18.30
N TRP A 137 -15.90 2.96 -17.14
CA TRP A 137 -15.36 4.30 -16.96
C TRP A 137 -14.17 4.53 -17.86
N ASP A 138 -14.04 5.71 -18.44
CA ASP A 138 -12.93 6.05 -19.32
C ASP A 138 -11.73 6.66 -18.57
N HIS A 139 -10.71 7.07 -19.33
CA HIS A 139 -9.50 7.71 -18.82
C HIS A 139 -9.73 9.10 -18.18
N GLU A 140 -10.90 9.72 -18.38
CA GLU A 140 -11.26 10.99 -17.75
C GLU A 140 -11.92 10.78 -16.38
N SER A 141 -12.26 9.53 -16.03
CA SER A 141 -12.87 9.18 -14.75
C SER A 141 -11.96 9.44 -13.55
N MET A 142 -12.59 9.78 -12.43
CA MET A 142 -11.92 9.96 -11.15
C MET A 142 -11.36 8.65 -10.59
N VAL A 143 -11.91 7.51 -11.05
CA VAL A 143 -11.41 6.18 -10.71
C VAL A 143 -10.10 5.90 -11.42
N PHE A 144 -9.98 6.21 -12.72
CA PHE A 144 -8.71 6.10 -13.46
C PHE A 144 -7.62 6.92 -12.79
N GLU A 145 -7.90 8.19 -12.46
CA GLU A 145 -6.95 9.06 -11.74
C GLU A 145 -6.54 8.44 -10.39
N GLY A 146 -7.51 7.94 -9.62
CA GLY A 146 -7.27 7.32 -8.32
C GLY A 146 -6.39 6.07 -8.39
N VAL A 147 -6.63 5.18 -9.37
CA VAL A 147 -5.80 3.99 -9.60
C VAL A 147 -4.39 4.41 -10.04
N GLY A 148 -4.28 5.40 -10.93
CA GLY A 148 -3.01 5.93 -11.40
C GLY A 148 -2.18 6.51 -10.26
N TRP A 149 -2.82 7.22 -9.33
CA TRP A 149 -2.15 7.72 -8.14
C TRP A 149 -1.69 6.58 -7.22
N LEU A 150 -2.54 5.58 -6.97
CA LEU A 150 -2.17 4.43 -6.15
C LEU A 150 -0.96 3.70 -6.74
N GLN A 151 -0.96 3.46 -8.06
CA GLN A 151 0.16 2.90 -8.81
C GLN A 151 1.43 3.74 -8.62
N GLY A 152 1.31 5.06 -8.76
CA GLY A 152 2.41 6.00 -8.57
C GLY A 152 3.01 5.93 -7.17
N LEU A 153 2.20 5.82 -6.11
CA LEU A 153 2.69 5.70 -4.73
C LEU A 153 3.39 4.35 -4.48
N TRP A 154 2.90 3.28 -5.10
CA TRP A 154 3.49 1.95 -4.98
C TRP A 154 4.85 1.83 -5.67
N ALA A 155 4.97 2.36 -6.88
CA ALA A 155 6.10 2.09 -7.77
C ALA A 155 7.07 3.28 -7.95
N SER A 156 6.63 4.51 -7.77
CA SER A 156 7.41 5.70 -8.10
C SER A 156 7.94 6.41 -6.87
N ARG A 157 9.19 6.87 -6.98
CA ARG A 157 9.81 7.79 -6.01
C ARG A 157 9.31 9.23 -6.17
N LYS A 158 8.86 9.62 -7.37
CA LYS A 158 8.55 11.02 -7.71
C LYS A 158 7.22 11.53 -7.14
N THR A 159 6.43 10.63 -6.56
CA THR A 159 5.05 10.91 -6.14
C THR A 159 4.96 11.40 -4.69
N ASN A 160 6.08 11.51 -3.98
CA ASN A 160 6.14 12.05 -2.62
C ASN A 160 7.44 12.82 -2.37
N ILE A 161 7.43 13.70 -1.37
CA ILE A 161 8.56 14.58 -1.04
C ILE A 161 9.79 13.85 -0.48
N GLN A 162 9.67 12.57 -0.14
CA GLN A 162 10.75 11.76 0.43
C GLN A 162 11.50 10.93 -0.64
N ASP A 163 11.14 11.09 -1.92
CA ASP A 163 11.72 10.37 -3.07
C ASP A 163 11.74 8.84 -2.89
N ARG A 164 10.64 8.26 -2.38
CA ARG A 164 10.58 6.84 -1.97
C ARG A 164 9.29 6.15 -2.40
N SER A 165 9.40 5.02 -3.08
CA SER A 165 8.22 4.18 -3.37
C SER A 165 7.80 3.36 -2.15
N PHE A 166 6.53 2.96 -2.08
CA PHE A 166 6.04 2.10 -1.00
C PHE A 166 6.71 0.72 -0.97
N ILE A 167 7.02 0.15 -2.15
CA ILE A 167 7.78 -1.11 -2.23
C ILE A 167 9.15 -0.96 -1.55
N GLU A 168 9.86 0.13 -1.80
CA GLU A 168 11.17 0.37 -1.17
C GLU A 168 11.05 0.52 0.34
N GLN A 169 10.00 1.19 0.83
CA GLN A 169 9.73 1.28 2.26
C GLN A 169 9.47 -0.09 2.88
N GLN A 170 8.71 -0.96 2.22
CA GLN A 170 8.46 -2.32 2.67
C GLN A 170 9.74 -3.17 2.67
N MET A 171 10.54 -3.08 1.61
CA MET A 171 11.82 -3.78 1.54
C MET A 171 12.73 -3.41 2.70
N MET A 172 12.86 -2.11 3.01
CA MET A 172 13.66 -1.66 4.15
C MET A 172 13.07 -2.17 5.47
N LEU A 173 11.77 -1.97 5.71
CA LEU A 173 11.10 -2.39 6.95
C LEU A 173 11.34 -3.88 7.22
N TYR A 174 11.06 -4.73 6.23
CA TYR A 174 11.14 -6.17 6.42
C TYR A 174 12.58 -6.71 6.42
N SER A 175 13.52 -6.01 5.78
CA SER A 175 14.94 -6.37 5.86
C SER A 175 15.46 -6.27 7.30
N GLU A 176 15.06 -5.23 8.04
CA GLU A 176 15.46 -5.02 9.44
C GLU A 176 14.89 -6.09 10.38
N THR A 177 13.76 -6.70 10.03
CA THR A 177 13.17 -7.78 10.85
C THR A 177 13.93 -9.10 10.74
N GLY A 178 14.71 -9.32 9.67
CA GLY A 178 15.33 -10.60 9.34
C GLY A 178 14.35 -11.73 9.01
N CYS A 179 13.04 -11.49 9.09
CA CYS A 179 12.03 -12.54 9.04
C CYS A 179 11.77 -13.09 7.63
N PHE A 180 12.22 -12.43 6.56
CA PHE A 180 12.14 -12.95 5.19
C PHE A 180 13.46 -13.59 4.70
N GLY A 181 14.49 -13.59 5.54
CA GLY A 181 15.79 -14.17 5.22
C GLY A 181 16.38 -13.59 3.93
N LYS A 182 16.87 -14.47 3.05
CA LYS A 182 17.40 -14.10 1.72
C LYS A 182 16.34 -14.04 0.62
N SER A 183 15.07 -14.26 0.97
CA SER A 183 13.97 -14.27 0.01
C SER A 183 13.77 -12.87 -0.59
N GLN A 184 13.54 -12.80 -1.89
CA GLN A 184 13.09 -11.58 -2.57
C GLN A 184 11.55 -11.46 -2.58
N GLU A 185 10.87 -12.22 -1.72
CA GLU A 185 9.42 -12.27 -1.65
C GLU A 185 8.77 -10.90 -1.49
N VAL A 186 9.33 -10.03 -0.64
CA VAL A 186 8.77 -8.69 -0.42
C VAL A 186 8.75 -7.86 -1.72
N LEU A 187 9.87 -7.90 -2.46
CA LEU A 187 9.98 -7.23 -3.75
C LEU A 187 9.08 -7.89 -4.80
N ARG A 188 9.13 -9.22 -4.92
CA ARG A 188 8.33 -9.97 -5.91
C ARG A 188 6.85 -9.70 -5.75
N SER A 189 6.30 -9.87 -4.54
CA SER A 189 4.88 -9.64 -4.30
C SER A 189 4.50 -8.15 -4.43
N GLY A 190 5.43 -7.24 -4.12
CA GLY A 190 5.23 -5.81 -4.38
C GLY A 190 5.10 -5.50 -5.87
N VAL A 191 5.94 -6.11 -6.70
CA VAL A 191 5.88 -6.00 -8.16
C VAL A 191 4.58 -6.60 -8.71
N GLU A 192 4.12 -7.74 -8.18
CA GLU A 192 2.85 -8.36 -8.59
C GLU A 192 1.64 -7.42 -8.37
N VAL A 193 1.62 -6.64 -7.28
CA VAL A 193 0.57 -5.62 -7.06
C VAL A 193 0.68 -4.48 -8.07
N VAL A 194 1.89 -4.04 -8.42
CA VAL A 194 2.10 -2.99 -9.43
C VAL A 194 1.70 -3.48 -10.82
N GLU A 195 1.99 -4.74 -11.16
CA GLU A 195 1.53 -5.37 -12.39
C GLU A 195 0.00 -5.40 -12.45
N TYR A 196 -0.68 -5.80 -11.37
CA TYR A 196 -2.14 -5.72 -11.27
C TYR A 196 -2.65 -4.30 -11.53
N LEU A 197 -2.05 -3.30 -10.89
CA LEU A 197 -2.46 -1.90 -11.06
C LEU A 197 -2.28 -1.41 -12.49
N ASN A 198 -1.19 -1.80 -13.16
CA ASN A 198 -0.99 -1.46 -14.57
C ASN A 198 -2.01 -2.15 -15.46
N ASP A 199 -2.28 -3.44 -15.25
CA ASP A 199 -3.30 -4.18 -16.01
C ASP A 199 -4.70 -3.58 -15.82
N LEU A 200 -5.00 -3.09 -14.62
CA LEU A 200 -6.24 -2.37 -14.33
C LEU A 200 -6.29 -1.01 -15.03
N LEU A 201 -5.19 -0.26 -15.07
CA LEU A 201 -5.15 1.01 -15.81
C LEU A 201 -5.34 0.80 -17.31
N ASP A 202 -4.77 -0.27 -17.85
CA ASP A 202 -4.87 -0.63 -19.26
C ASP A 202 -6.28 -1.13 -19.66
N SER A 203 -7.17 -1.43 -18.70
CA SER A 203 -8.54 -1.86 -19.00
C SER A 203 -9.52 -0.73 -19.28
N PHE A 204 -9.19 0.51 -18.88
CA PHE A 204 -10.05 1.68 -19.11
C PHE A 204 -10.08 2.02 -20.62
N PRO A 205 -11.25 2.25 -21.24
CA PRO A 205 -11.42 2.62 -22.65
C PRO A 205 -11.00 4.05 -23.02
#